data_AF-A0A947XZ88-F1
#
_entry.id   AF-A0A947XZ88-F1
#
_cell.length_a   1.000
_cell.length_b   1.000
_cell.length_c   1.000
_cell.angle_alpha   90.00
_cell.angle_beta   90.00
_cell.angle_gamma   90.00
#
_symmetry.space_group_name_H-M   'P 1'
#
loop_
_entity.id
_entity.type
_entity.pdbx_description
1 polymer ?
#
loop_
_entity_poly.entity_id
_entity_poly.type
_entity_poly.pdbx_seq_one_letter_code
_entity_poly.pdbx_strand_id
1 'polypeptide(L)'
;MALLAAHRVSLAARTLLGALACLLAVGAGFAGELTVRPGESIAAAIAQAAPGDVVRVEKGRYQERLVIDKPLTLRGIDRPTLSGGLEGDTIRVTAPDVVIEGLIVTDSGDSLLDQNAGIYIWPGAHRAVVRNCDLSYNLFGLWIEKANDVRIENNLITGKRDYRSSSRGNGIQLYNTTGARIIGNRISFVRDAIYVDVSHHAIFRGNRLHHSRYGTHYMNSYYNLWEGNDSWLNRGGLALMEVRNQVVRKNRAWANSDHGIMLRTIQDAVVEDNVVAGNARGFFIYDAEYNTLRNNLVVDNLVGVHLWAGSKNNRVEGNDIIANREQVRYVGARDEVWGSEQGNHWSNYLGWDRDGDGIGDIPYEANDMVDRLSWRHPMTKLLLASPAVQTLRLIGRQFPLLRAPSVVDPNPRMRQTHNDWRNWLGKSYPGSR
;
A
#
# COMPACT_ATOMS: atom_id res chain seq x y z
N MET A 1 -34.24 -36.49 66.30
CA MET A 1 -33.95 -36.68 64.85
C MET A 1 -35.07 -36.09 63.99
N ALA A 2 -35.18 -34.76 63.93
CA ALA A 2 -36.13 -34.07 63.05
C ALA A 2 -35.68 -32.61 62.88
N LEU A 3 -34.85 -32.34 61.86
CA LEU A 3 -34.57 -31.00 61.31
C LEU A 3 -33.43 -31.16 60.30
N LEU A 4 -33.74 -31.46 59.03
CA LEU A 4 -32.79 -31.28 57.90
C LEU A 4 -33.40 -31.46 56.49
N ALA A 5 -34.71 -31.67 56.33
CA ALA A 5 -35.31 -32.01 55.03
C ALA A 5 -36.06 -30.88 54.30
N ALA A 6 -36.05 -29.63 54.77
CA ALA A 6 -36.91 -28.57 54.22
C ALA A 6 -36.19 -27.50 53.36
N HIS A 7 -34.87 -27.55 53.17
CA HIS A 7 -34.12 -26.49 52.47
C HIS A 7 -33.53 -26.85 51.10
N ARG A 8 -33.77 -28.05 50.57
CA ARG A 8 -33.23 -28.44 49.25
C ARG A 8 -34.20 -28.30 48.07
N VAL A 9 -35.47 -27.98 48.30
CA VAL A 9 -36.48 -27.91 47.23
C VAL A 9 -36.61 -26.51 46.60
N SER A 10 -36.16 -25.43 47.25
CA SER A 10 -36.34 -24.06 46.71
C SER A 10 -35.26 -23.59 45.72
N LEU A 11 -34.07 -24.23 45.72
CA LEU A 11 -32.97 -23.84 44.84
C LEU A 11 -33.09 -24.47 43.44
N ALA A 12 -33.59 -25.72 43.35
CA ALA A 12 -33.79 -26.44 42.10
C ALA A 12 -34.93 -25.85 41.25
N ALA A 13 -36.01 -25.39 41.90
CA ALA A 13 -37.12 -24.74 41.20
C ALA A 13 -36.75 -23.34 40.67
N ARG A 14 -35.90 -22.59 41.40
CA ARG A 14 -35.41 -21.26 40.97
C ARG A 14 -34.36 -21.34 39.86
N THR A 15 -33.56 -22.40 39.83
CA THR A 15 -32.58 -22.64 38.76
C THR A 15 -33.23 -23.15 37.48
N LEU A 16 -34.32 -23.95 37.55
CA LEU A 16 -35.08 -24.34 36.36
C LEU A 16 -35.84 -23.15 35.73
N LEU A 17 -36.41 -22.24 36.53
CA LEU A 17 -37.07 -21.03 36.02
C LEU A 17 -36.08 -20.01 35.42
N GLY A 18 -34.87 -19.90 35.98
CA GLY A 18 -33.79 -19.08 35.39
C GLY A 18 -33.23 -19.68 34.10
N ALA A 19 -33.10 -21.00 34.01
CA ALA A 19 -32.66 -21.68 32.79
C ALA A 19 -33.71 -21.62 31.67
N LEU A 20 -35.01 -21.69 31.99
CA LEU A 20 -36.09 -21.53 31.01
C LEU A 20 -36.21 -20.07 30.49
N ALA A 21 -35.92 -19.08 31.35
CA ALA A 21 -35.86 -17.67 30.94
C ALA A 21 -34.63 -17.36 30.06
N CYS A 22 -33.48 -18.02 30.30
CA CYS A 22 -32.31 -17.91 29.42
C CYS A 22 -32.49 -18.66 28.10
N LEU A 23 -33.26 -19.75 28.05
CA LEU A 23 -33.59 -20.47 26.80
C LEU A 23 -34.66 -19.76 25.97
N LEU A 24 -35.49 -18.88 26.56
CA LEU A 24 -36.43 -18.02 25.84
C LEU A 24 -35.83 -16.68 25.40
N ALA A 25 -34.65 -16.30 25.91
CA ALA A 25 -33.89 -15.13 25.48
C ALA A 25 -32.90 -15.41 24.34
N VAL A 26 -32.66 -16.69 24.00
CA VAL A 26 -31.99 -17.08 22.76
C VAL A 26 -33.05 -17.36 21.71
N GLY A 27 -33.85 -16.33 21.42
CA GLY A 27 -34.38 -16.21 20.07
C GLY A 27 -33.17 -16.05 19.18
N ALA A 28 -32.73 -17.14 18.55
CA ALA A 28 -31.90 -17.06 17.36
C ALA A 28 -32.70 -16.21 16.35
N GLY A 29 -32.46 -14.90 16.38
CA GLY A 29 -33.06 -13.97 15.44
C GLY A 29 -32.56 -14.40 14.08
N PHE A 30 -33.38 -15.10 13.32
CA PHE A 30 -33.18 -15.22 11.89
C PHE A 30 -33.15 -13.79 11.38
N ALA A 31 -31.99 -13.34 10.90
CA ALA A 31 -31.88 -12.07 10.18
C ALA A 31 -32.93 -12.08 9.07
N GLY A 32 -33.86 -11.14 9.10
CA GLY A 32 -34.89 -11.01 8.08
C GLY A 32 -34.24 -10.66 6.75
N GLU A 33 -34.79 -11.19 5.65
CA GLU A 33 -34.42 -10.75 4.31
C GLU A 33 -35.52 -9.86 3.73
N LEU A 34 -35.16 -8.63 3.35
CA LEU A 34 -36.01 -7.71 2.61
C LEU A 34 -35.50 -7.63 1.18
N THR A 35 -36.36 -7.86 0.19
CA THR A 35 -35.98 -7.78 -1.24
C THR A 35 -36.50 -6.48 -1.83
N VAL A 36 -35.62 -5.73 -2.49
CA VAL A 36 -35.92 -4.50 -3.22
C VAL A 36 -35.81 -4.78 -4.71
N ARG A 37 -36.92 -4.61 -5.43
CA ARG A 37 -37.05 -4.78 -6.88
C ARG A 37 -36.93 -3.45 -7.61
N PRO A 38 -36.69 -3.45 -8.93
CA PRO A 38 -36.69 -2.21 -9.70
C PRO A 38 -38.00 -1.42 -9.52
N GLY A 39 -37.88 -0.13 -9.18
CA GLY A 39 -39.01 0.76 -8.90
C GLY A 39 -39.37 0.87 -7.41
N GLU A 40 -38.86 -0.01 -6.56
CA GLU A 40 -38.94 0.10 -5.10
C GLU A 40 -37.79 0.95 -4.55
N SER A 41 -37.94 1.47 -3.32
CA SER A 41 -36.91 2.27 -2.66
C SER A 41 -36.03 1.42 -1.75
N ILE A 42 -34.71 1.55 -1.92
CA ILE A 42 -33.73 0.93 -1.03
C ILE A 42 -33.79 1.58 0.36
N ALA A 43 -33.96 2.91 0.42
CA ALA A 43 -34.06 3.63 1.67
C ALA A 43 -35.28 3.17 2.50
N ALA A 44 -36.42 2.91 1.87
CA ALA A 44 -37.61 2.39 2.55
C ALA A 44 -37.37 1.00 3.15
N ALA A 45 -36.68 0.12 2.42
CA ALA A 45 -36.32 -1.20 2.93
C ALA A 45 -35.30 -1.13 4.09
N ILE A 46 -34.31 -0.23 4.03
CA ILE A 46 -33.39 0.04 5.15
C ILE A 46 -34.15 0.55 6.39
N ALA A 47 -35.13 1.43 6.20
CA ALA A 47 -35.96 1.94 7.30
C ALA A 47 -36.77 0.82 7.97
N GLN A 48 -37.35 -0.09 7.18
CA GLN A 48 -38.12 -1.24 7.65
C GLN A 48 -37.27 -2.33 8.30
N ALA A 49 -36.04 -2.53 7.83
CA ALA A 49 -35.13 -3.55 8.32
C ALA A 49 -34.83 -3.39 9.82
N ALA A 50 -34.81 -4.51 10.54
CA ALA A 50 -34.31 -4.61 11.90
C ALA A 50 -32.76 -4.69 11.91
N PRO A 51 -32.10 -4.31 13.02
CA PRO A 51 -30.66 -4.54 13.16
C PRO A 51 -30.28 -6.01 12.93
N GLY A 52 -29.31 -6.25 12.05
CA GLY A 52 -28.84 -7.58 11.64
C GLY A 52 -29.46 -8.11 10.35
N ASP A 53 -30.53 -7.50 9.85
CA ASP A 53 -31.23 -7.94 8.64
C ASP A 53 -30.38 -7.77 7.36
N VAL A 54 -30.84 -8.43 6.29
CA VAL A 54 -30.26 -8.33 4.95
C VAL A 54 -31.26 -7.62 4.02
N VAL A 55 -30.85 -6.48 3.47
CA VAL A 55 -31.55 -5.79 2.37
C VAL A 55 -30.92 -6.25 1.05
N ARG A 56 -31.65 -7.07 0.30
CA ARG A 56 -31.27 -7.60 -1.00
C ARG A 56 -31.80 -6.70 -2.10
N VAL A 57 -30.92 -6.10 -2.88
CA VAL A 57 -31.29 -5.25 -4.01
C VAL A 57 -31.14 -6.06 -5.29
N GLU A 58 -32.24 -6.27 -6.01
CA GLU A 58 -32.22 -6.93 -7.32
C GLU A 58 -31.65 -6.01 -8.39
N LYS A 59 -31.18 -6.59 -9.50
CA LYS A 59 -30.62 -5.84 -10.63
C LYS A 59 -31.56 -4.74 -11.11
N GLY A 60 -31.10 -3.50 -11.03
CA GLY A 60 -31.82 -2.30 -11.45
C GLY A 60 -30.96 -1.06 -11.33
N ARG A 61 -31.49 0.10 -11.74
CA ARG A 61 -30.90 1.41 -11.46
C ARG A 61 -31.76 2.13 -10.44
N TYR A 62 -31.14 2.51 -9.33
CA TYR A 62 -31.73 3.22 -8.21
C TYR A 62 -31.03 4.56 -8.09
N GLN A 63 -31.80 5.65 -8.02
CA GLN A 63 -31.27 6.99 -7.84
C GLN A 63 -31.71 7.50 -6.47
N GLU A 64 -30.88 7.21 -5.47
CA GLU A 64 -31.16 7.46 -4.06
C GLU A 64 -29.83 7.77 -3.36
N ARG A 65 -29.89 8.54 -2.28
CA ARG A 65 -28.78 8.71 -1.33
C ARG A 65 -29.15 8.02 -0.04
N LEU A 66 -28.32 7.09 0.40
CA LEU A 66 -28.66 6.21 1.51
C LEU A 66 -27.95 6.63 2.79
N VAL A 67 -28.66 6.52 3.91
CA VAL A 67 -28.06 6.55 5.26
C VAL A 67 -28.32 5.20 5.89
N ILE A 68 -27.25 4.50 6.31
CA ILE A 68 -27.32 3.22 7.01
C ILE A 68 -26.93 3.46 8.47
N ASP A 69 -27.94 3.56 9.32
CA ASP A 69 -27.87 3.99 10.73
C ASP A 69 -28.07 2.86 11.73
N LYS A 70 -28.15 1.61 11.25
CA LYS A 70 -28.22 0.39 12.05
C LYS A 70 -27.34 -0.70 11.42
N PRO A 71 -26.82 -1.64 12.22
CA PRO A 71 -26.12 -2.81 11.70
C PRO A 71 -27.03 -3.57 10.74
N LEU A 72 -26.62 -3.77 9.49
CA LEU A 72 -27.35 -4.56 8.49
C LEU A 72 -26.42 -4.94 7.33
N THR A 73 -26.87 -5.85 6.47
CA THR A 73 -26.22 -6.14 5.20
C THR A 73 -27.00 -5.56 4.03
N LEU A 74 -26.40 -4.67 3.24
CA LEU A 74 -26.91 -4.22 1.96
C LEU A 74 -26.23 -5.02 0.83
N ARG A 75 -26.98 -5.92 0.20
CA ARG A 75 -26.47 -6.88 -0.80
C ARG A 75 -27.08 -6.64 -2.16
N GLY A 76 -26.24 -6.32 -3.15
CA GLY A 76 -26.62 -6.32 -4.56
C GLY A 76 -26.64 -7.73 -5.16
N ILE A 77 -27.74 -8.06 -5.84
CA ILE A 77 -27.91 -9.27 -6.64
C ILE A 77 -27.74 -8.90 -8.11
N ASP A 78 -26.77 -9.53 -8.79
CA ASP A 78 -26.41 -9.24 -10.18
C ASP A 78 -26.02 -7.77 -10.46
N ARG A 79 -25.33 -7.15 -9.49
CA ARG A 79 -24.73 -5.81 -9.58
C ARG A 79 -25.71 -4.68 -9.93
N PRO A 80 -26.70 -4.39 -9.08
CA PRO A 80 -27.55 -3.22 -9.28
C PRO A 80 -26.75 -1.92 -9.13
N THR A 81 -27.19 -0.88 -9.82
CA THR A 81 -26.59 0.44 -9.80
C THR A 81 -27.33 1.35 -8.84
N LEU A 82 -26.63 1.83 -7.82
CA LEU A 82 -27.05 2.94 -6.97
C LEU A 82 -26.32 4.21 -7.39
N SER A 83 -27.07 5.20 -7.86
CA SER A 83 -26.58 6.51 -8.30
C SER A 83 -26.92 7.57 -7.26
N GLY A 84 -25.92 8.34 -6.84
CA GLY A 84 -26.07 9.49 -5.93
C GLY A 84 -26.63 10.74 -6.60
N GLY A 85 -26.86 10.71 -7.92
CA GLY A 85 -27.42 11.84 -8.66
C GLY A 85 -26.48 13.05 -8.82
N LEU A 86 -25.17 12.84 -8.68
CA LEU A 86 -24.12 13.87 -8.70
C LEU A 86 -24.18 14.86 -7.54
N GLU A 87 -24.78 14.46 -6.42
CA GLU A 87 -24.86 15.30 -5.22
C GLU A 87 -24.50 14.51 -3.96
N GLY A 88 -23.70 15.12 -3.07
CA GLY A 88 -23.40 14.54 -1.76
C GLY A 88 -22.77 13.15 -1.80
N ASP A 89 -22.92 12.39 -0.72
CA ASP A 89 -22.50 11.00 -0.66
C ASP A 89 -23.59 10.09 -1.23
N THR A 90 -23.21 9.04 -1.96
CA THR A 90 -24.18 8.05 -2.46
C THR A 90 -24.66 7.13 -1.34
N ILE A 91 -23.75 6.65 -0.49
CA ILE A 91 -24.06 5.90 0.73
C ILE A 91 -23.28 6.49 1.91
N ARG A 92 -23.98 6.83 2.99
CA ARG A 92 -23.39 7.20 4.27
C ARG A 92 -23.67 6.12 5.31
N VAL A 93 -22.61 5.57 5.90
CA VAL A 93 -22.66 4.54 6.94
C VAL A 93 -22.35 5.18 8.29
N THR A 94 -23.32 5.17 9.20
CA THR A 94 -23.17 5.77 10.54
C THR A 94 -23.22 4.74 11.67
N ALA A 95 -23.69 3.51 11.39
CA ALA A 95 -23.68 2.41 12.34
C ALA A 95 -22.47 1.48 12.20
N PRO A 96 -22.05 0.81 13.28
CA PRO A 96 -21.07 -0.26 13.21
C PRO A 96 -21.66 -1.52 12.54
N ASP A 97 -20.77 -2.44 12.15
CA ASP A 97 -21.13 -3.78 11.68
C ASP A 97 -22.03 -3.79 10.42
N VAL A 98 -21.98 -2.72 9.63
CA VAL A 98 -22.65 -2.64 8.33
C VAL A 98 -21.84 -3.37 7.26
N VAL A 99 -22.50 -4.19 6.46
CA VAL A 99 -21.89 -4.86 5.30
C VAL A 99 -22.52 -4.31 4.02
N ILE A 100 -21.70 -3.86 3.08
CA ILE A 100 -22.10 -3.43 1.74
C ILE A 100 -21.40 -4.34 0.73
N GLU A 101 -22.18 -5.04 -0.11
CA GLU A 101 -21.59 -5.97 -1.08
C GLU A 101 -22.34 -6.06 -2.41
N GLY A 102 -21.59 -6.28 -3.49
CA GLY A 102 -22.15 -6.63 -4.80
C GLY A 102 -22.89 -5.50 -5.52
N LEU A 103 -22.68 -4.23 -5.13
CA LEU A 103 -23.31 -3.06 -5.74
C LEU A 103 -22.39 -2.38 -6.76
N ILE A 104 -22.98 -1.71 -7.74
CA ILE A 104 -22.35 -0.60 -8.44
C ILE A 104 -22.79 0.68 -7.73
N VAL A 105 -21.85 1.47 -7.22
CA VAL A 105 -22.11 2.73 -6.51
C VAL A 105 -21.47 3.86 -7.31
N THR A 106 -22.29 4.79 -7.80
CA THR A 106 -21.87 5.78 -8.78
C THR A 106 -22.45 7.16 -8.52
N ASP A 107 -21.92 8.15 -9.23
CA ASP A 107 -22.46 9.49 -9.33
C ASP A 107 -22.56 10.20 -7.97
N SER A 108 -21.52 10.10 -7.12
CA SER A 108 -21.40 11.01 -5.98
C SER A 108 -21.27 12.47 -6.44
N GLY A 109 -21.52 13.40 -5.51
CA GLY A 109 -21.14 14.80 -5.67
C GLY A 109 -19.64 14.99 -5.85
N ASP A 110 -19.23 16.21 -6.18
CA ASP A 110 -17.85 16.57 -6.53
C ASP A 110 -17.23 17.68 -5.65
N SER A 111 -17.84 17.97 -4.50
CA SER A 111 -17.27 18.90 -3.52
C SER A 111 -16.08 18.27 -2.79
N LEU A 112 -14.88 18.80 -3.04
CA LEU A 112 -13.68 18.48 -2.26
C LEU A 112 -13.76 19.02 -0.83
N LEU A 113 -14.53 20.09 -0.61
CA LEU A 113 -14.75 20.69 0.71
C LEU A 113 -15.61 19.76 1.58
N ASP A 114 -16.70 19.27 1.02
CA ASP A 114 -17.64 18.37 1.71
C ASP A 114 -17.23 16.89 1.61
N GLN A 115 -16.10 16.62 0.92
CA GLN A 115 -15.48 15.30 0.81
C GLN A 115 -16.43 14.23 0.25
N ASN A 116 -17.23 14.59 -0.75
CA ASN A 116 -18.27 13.71 -1.27
C ASN A 116 -17.72 12.36 -1.76
N ALA A 117 -18.35 11.27 -1.33
CA ALA A 117 -17.88 9.92 -1.62
C ALA A 117 -18.97 9.02 -2.20
N GLY A 118 -18.55 7.98 -2.93
CA GLY A 118 -19.45 6.87 -3.26
C GLY A 118 -19.94 6.20 -1.97
N ILE A 119 -18.99 5.87 -1.07
CA ILE A 119 -19.32 5.35 0.26
C ILE A 119 -18.53 6.13 1.31
N TYR A 120 -19.25 6.79 2.22
CA TYR A 120 -18.69 7.47 3.38
C TYR A 120 -18.93 6.62 4.64
N ILE A 121 -17.84 6.20 5.30
CA ILE A 121 -17.86 5.51 6.60
C ILE A 121 -17.58 6.55 7.68
N TRP A 122 -18.62 6.88 8.44
CA TRP A 122 -18.63 7.96 9.43
C TRP A 122 -17.87 7.60 10.70
N PRO A 123 -17.36 8.60 11.46
CA PRO A 123 -16.79 8.37 12.78
C PRO A 123 -17.67 7.47 13.67
N GLY A 124 -17.07 6.40 14.21
CA GLY A 124 -17.76 5.42 15.05
C GLY A 124 -18.39 4.24 14.31
N ALA A 125 -18.48 4.26 12.97
CA ALA A 125 -18.98 3.14 12.15
C ALA A 125 -17.94 2.00 12.03
N HIS A 126 -17.56 1.45 13.17
CA HIS A 126 -16.54 0.42 13.29
C HIS A 126 -16.94 -0.90 12.62
N ARG A 127 -15.94 -1.68 12.21
CA ARG A 127 -16.11 -3.02 11.62
C ARG A 127 -16.98 -3.06 10.35
N ALA A 128 -17.20 -1.91 9.72
CA ALA A 128 -17.88 -1.85 8.44
C ALA A 128 -17.10 -2.64 7.37
N VAL A 129 -17.84 -3.38 6.55
CA VAL A 129 -17.28 -4.20 5.46
C VAL A 129 -17.83 -3.69 4.14
N VAL A 130 -16.95 -3.33 3.21
CA VAL A 130 -17.32 -3.03 1.82
C VAL A 130 -16.57 -3.98 0.92
N ARG A 131 -17.30 -4.86 0.22
CA ARG A 131 -16.65 -5.88 -0.61
C ARG A 131 -17.35 -6.18 -1.92
N ASN A 132 -16.55 -6.57 -2.93
CA ASN A 132 -17.05 -6.96 -4.25
C ASN A 132 -17.93 -5.89 -4.93
N CYS A 133 -17.74 -4.62 -4.60
CA CYS A 133 -18.45 -3.49 -5.20
C CYS A 133 -17.67 -2.90 -6.38
N ASP A 134 -18.39 -2.22 -7.27
CA ASP A 134 -17.83 -1.34 -8.29
C ASP A 134 -18.15 0.12 -7.93
N LEU A 135 -17.13 0.89 -7.58
CA LEU A 135 -17.22 2.30 -7.20
C LEU A 135 -16.72 3.13 -8.38
N SER A 136 -17.66 3.62 -9.18
CA SER A 136 -17.35 4.32 -10.43
C SER A 136 -17.82 5.77 -10.39
N TYR A 137 -17.09 6.68 -11.06
CA TYR A 137 -17.51 8.07 -11.25
C TYR A 137 -17.83 8.87 -9.96
N ASN A 138 -17.25 8.44 -8.83
CA ASN A 138 -17.32 9.14 -7.56
C ASN A 138 -16.11 10.08 -7.42
N LEU A 139 -16.26 11.16 -6.63
CA LEU A 139 -15.14 12.03 -6.29
C LEU A 139 -14.14 11.26 -5.43
N PHE A 140 -14.55 10.83 -4.23
CA PHE A 140 -13.86 9.81 -3.45
C PHE A 140 -14.55 8.46 -3.65
N GLY A 141 -13.80 7.38 -3.86
CA GLY A 141 -14.39 6.04 -3.95
C GLY A 141 -14.97 5.63 -2.60
N LEU A 142 -14.09 5.54 -1.60
CA LEU A 142 -14.45 5.44 -0.19
C LEU A 142 -13.78 6.54 0.63
N TRP A 143 -14.55 7.14 1.52
CA TRP A 143 -14.04 8.00 2.58
C TRP A 143 -14.26 7.33 3.94
N ILE A 144 -13.19 7.09 4.69
CA ILE A 144 -13.23 6.37 5.96
C ILE A 144 -12.61 7.26 7.03
N GLU A 145 -13.42 7.72 7.97
CA GLU A 145 -13.00 8.64 9.03
C GLU A 145 -13.26 8.01 10.40
N LYS A 146 -12.24 7.89 11.26
CA LYS A 146 -12.41 7.50 12.68
C LYS A 146 -13.22 6.20 12.87
N ALA A 147 -12.99 5.23 11.98
CA ALA A 147 -13.65 3.93 11.99
C ALA A 147 -12.62 2.79 12.06
N ASN A 148 -12.66 2.02 13.15
CA ASN A 148 -11.72 0.94 13.41
C ASN A 148 -12.16 -0.38 12.79
N ASP A 149 -11.20 -1.25 12.52
CA ASP A 149 -11.39 -2.64 12.07
C ASP A 149 -12.23 -2.79 10.80
N VAL A 150 -12.27 -1.74 9.98
CA VAL A 150 -12.96 -1.76 8.68
C VAL A 150 -12.31 -2.75 7.71
N ARG A 151 -13.11 -3.36 6.84
CA ARG A 151 -12.63 -4.29 5.81
C ARG A 151 -13.09 -3.86 4.43
N ILE A 152 -12.14 -3.45 3.61
CA ILE A 152 -12.38 -3.01 2.24
C ILE A 152 -11.74 -4.03 1.29
N GLU A 153 -12.56 -4.90 0.71
CA GLU A 153 -12.10 -6.14 0.11
C GLU A 153 -12.58 -6.32 -1.34
N ASN A 154 -11.66 -6.58 -2.26
CA ASN A 154 -11.99 -6.99 -3.64
C ASN A 154 -12.90 -6.00 -4.40
N ASN A 155 -12.80 -4.70 -4.11
CA ASN A 155 -13.57 -3.68 -4.82
C ASN A 155 -12.84 -3.24 -6.09
N LEU A 156 -13.61 -2.85 -7.10
CA LEU A 156 -13.14 -2.11 -8.26
C LEU A 156 -13.45 -0.64 -8.04
N ILE A 157 -12.46 0.24 -8.12
CA ILE A 157 -12.63 1.68 -7.91
C ILE A 157 -12.05 2.44 -9.10
N THR A 158 -12.89 3.20 -9.78
CA THR A 158 -12.50 4.05 -10.91
C THR A 158 -13.00 5.47 -10.70
N GLY A 159 -12.08 6.43 -10.62
CA GLY A 159 -12.41 7.85 -10.42
C GLY A 159 -12.93 8.56 -11.68
N LYS A 160 -13.20 9.87 -11.55
CA LYS A 160 -13.63 10.77 -12.63
C LYS A 160 -12.47 11.05 -13.61
N ARG A 161 -12.35 10.24 -14.67
CA ARG A 161 -11.25 10.26 -15.66
C ARG A 161 -11.13 11.60 -16.41
N ASP A 162 -12.24 12.25 -16.63
CA ASP A 162 -12.38 13.55 -17.28
C ASP A 162 -11.87 14.71 -16.43
N TYR A 163 -11.74 14.53 -15.10
CA TYR A 163 -11.21 15.55 -14.21
C TYR A 163 -9.68 15.58 -14.27
N ARG A 164 -9.09 16.76 -14.06
CA ARG A 164 -7.64 16.89 -13.80
C ARG A 164 -7.28 16.12 -12.53
N SER A 165 -6.08 15.55 -12.47
CA SER A 165 -5.61 14.73 -11.33
C SER A 165 -5.78 15.43 -9.97
N SER A 166 -5.52 16.74 -9.87
CA SER A 166 -5.68 17.52 -8.63
C SER A 166 -7.14 17.71 -8.19
N SER A 167 -8.08 17.67 -9.14
CA SER A 167 -9.51 17.89 -8.92
C SER A 167 -10.26 16.59 -8.61
N ARG A 168 -9.60 15.43 -8.72
CA ARG A 168 -10.17 14.14 -8.31
C ARG A 168 -10.03 13.96 -6.79
N GLY A 169 -10.93 13.18 -6.20
CA GLY A 169 -10.70 12.61 -4.88
C GLY A 169 -9.84 11.34 -4.98
N ASN A 170 -9.58 10.76 -3.81
CA ASN A 170 -8.78 9.55 -3.66
C ASN A 170 -9.66 8.30 -3.87
N GLY A 171 -9.05 7.17 -4.24
CA GLY A 171 -9.79 5.92 -4.38
C GLY A 171 -10.30 5.43 -3.04
N ILE A 172 -9.38 5.26 -2.09
CA ILE A 172 -9.69 5.03 -0.67
C ILE A 172 -8.97 6.10 0.14
N GLN A 173 -9.73 6.88 0.90
CA GLN A 173 -9.23 7.76 1.95
C GLN A 173 -9.42 7.08 3.29
N LEU A 174 -8.32 6.91 4.05
CA LEU A 174 -8.34 6.36 5.40
C LEU A 174 -7.75 7.37 6.38
N TYR A 175 -8.56 7.85 7.33
CA TYR A 175 -8.16 8.85 8.31
C TYR A 175 -8.45 8.42 9.74
N ASN A 176 -7.42 8.45 10.60
CA ASN A 176 -7.53 8.21 12.04
C ASN A 176 -8.18 6.86 12.40
N THR A 177 -7.59 5.75 11.97
CA THR A 177 -8.16 4.40 12.15
C THR A 177 -7.16 3.42 12.74
N THR A 178 -7.65 2.37 13.42
CA THR A 178 -6.82 1.21 13.79
C THR A 178 -7.38 -0.09 13.20
N GLY A 179 -6.49 -1.02 12.82
CA GLY A 179 -6.87 -2.38 12.44
C GLY A 179 -7.51 -2.53 11.05
N ALA A 180 -7.48 -1.47 10.22
CA ALA A 180 -8.08 -1.48 8.89
C ALA A 180 -7.47 -2.57 7.98
N ARG A 181 -8.30 -3.22 7.18
CA ARG A 181 -7.89 -4.24 6.20
C ARG A 181 -8.30 -3.80 4.80
N ILE A 182 -7.32 -3.41 3.98
CA ILE A 182 -7.51 -2.98 2.59
C ILE A 182 -6.89 -4.03 1.67
N ILE A 183 -7.71 -4.94 1.16
CA ILE A 183 -7.24 -6.20 0.56
C ILE A 183 -7.82 -6.42 -0.84
N GLY A 184 -6.96 -6.75 -1.81
CA GLY A 184 -7.38 -7.22 -3.13
C GLY A 184 -8.10 -6.18 -4.00
N ASN A 185 -8.07 -4.89 -3.63
CA ASN A 185 -8.77 -3.84 -4.37
C ASN A 185 -8.03 -3.47 -5.66
N ARG A 186 -8.79 -3.08 -6.68
CA ARG A 186 -8.27 -2.58 -7.97
C ARG A 186 -8.68 -1.13 -8.10
N ILE A 187 -7.71 -0.22 -8.09
CA ILE A 187 -7.98 1.22 -7.99
C ILE A 187 -7.23 1.95 -9.11
N SER A 188 -7.97 2.76 -9.87
CA SER A 188 -7.39 3.50 -10.98
C SER A 188 -8.08 4.81 -11.30
N PHE A 189 -7.35 5.70 -11.97
CA PHE A 189 -7.85 7.00 -12.44
C PHE A 189 -8.46 7.89 -11.36
N VAL A 190 -7.93 7.81 -10.15
CA VAL A 190 -8.25 8.69 -9.03
C VAL A 190 -7.10 9.69 -8.84
N ARG A 191 -7.15 10.53 -7.80
CA ARG A 191 -6.00 11.36 -7.43
C ARG A 191 -4.91 10.48 -6.85
N ASP A 192 -5.08 9.96 -5.64
CA ASP A 192 -4.22 8.94 -5.03
C ASP A 192 -5.04 7.66 -4.85
N ALA A 193 -4.47 6.49 -5.18
CA ALA A 193 -5.23 5.25 -5.16
C ALA A 193 -5.62 4.85 -3.72
N ILE A 194 -4.65 4.86 -2.81
CA ILE A 194 -4.88 4.76 -1.37
C ILE A 194 -4.18 5.94 -0.69
N TYR A 195 -4.94 6.75 0.03
CA TYR A 195 -4.41 7.81 0.87
C TYR A 195 -4.67 7.46 2.33
N VAL A 196 -3.63 7.53 3.16
CA VAL A 196 -3.71 7.18 4.58
C VAL A 196 -3.05 8.25 5.41
N ASP A 197 -3.77 8.72 6.42
CA ASP A 197 -3.28 9.66 7.40
C ASP A 197 -3.72 9.24 8.81
N VAL A 198 -2.75 9.08 9.71
CA VAL A 198 -2.95 8.58 11.08
C VAL A 198 -3.65 7.21 11.12
N SER A 199 -2.99 6.15 10.67
CA SER A 199 -3.51 4.77 10.79
C SER A 199 -2.50 3.80 11.40
N HIS A 200 -3.00 2.92 12.26
CA HIS A 200 -2.20 1.95 13.00
C HIS A 200 -2.67 0.51 12.80
N HIS A 201 -1.73 -0.44 12.79
CA HIS A 201 -2.02 -1.87 12.66
C HIS A 201 -2.86 -2.24 11.42
N ALA A 202 -2.79 -1.41 10.38
CA ALA A 202 -3.49 -1.62 9.13
C ALA A 202 -2.74 -2.61 8.23
N ILE A 203 -3.50 -3.36 7.44
CA ILE A 203 -3.00 -4.33 6.47
C ILE A 203 -3.44 -3.90 5.07
N PHE A 204 -2.46 -3.61 4.22
CA PHE A 204 -2.63 -3.32 2.80
C PHE A 204 -2.04 -4.49 2.01
N ARG A 205 -2.91 -5.34 1.44
CA ARG A 205 -2.45 -6.59 0.82
C ARG A 205 -3.05 -6.86 -0.55
N GLY A 206 -2.19 -7.21 -1.51
CA GLY A 206 -2.62 -7.70 -2.82
C GLY A 206 -3.43 -6.68 -3.64
N ASN A 207 -3.32 -5.39 -3.34
CA ASN A 207 -4.01 -4.34 -4.08
C ASN A 207 -3.28 -4.03 -5.39
N ARG A 208 -4.04 -3.57 -6.39
CA ARG A 208 -3.57 -3.18 -7.72
C ARG A 208 -3.88 -1.71 -7.95
N LEU A 209 -2.84 -0.88 -8.03
CA LEU A 209 -2.93 0.58 -7.92
C LEU A 209 -2.28 1.22 -9.15
N HIS A 210 -3.07 1.81 -10.05
CA HIS A 210 -2.51 2.30 -11.32
C HIS A 210 -3.15 3.56 -11.90
N HIS A 211 -2.44 4.23 -12.81
CA HIS A 211 -2.92 5.41 -13.55
C HIS A 211 -3.45 6.54 -12.63
N SER A 212 -2.80 6.72 -11.49
CA SER A 212 -3.10 7.73 -10.48
C SER A 212 -1.85 8.57 -10.21
N ARG A 213 -1.97 9.65 -9.42
CA ARG A 213 -0.80 10.43 -8.99
C ARG A 213 0.09 9.55 -8.12
N TYR A 214 -0.46 8.98 -7.05
CA TYR A 214 0.23 8.00 -6.22
C TYR A 214 -0.53 6.68 -6.19
N GLY A 215 0.19 5.56 -6.20
CA GLY A 215 -0.40 4.28 -5.81
C GLY A 215 -0.78 4.30 -4.33
N THR A 216 0.15 4.68 -3.46
CA THR A 216 -0.17 5.05 -2.07
C THR A 216 0.49 6.35 -1.68
N HIS A 217 -0.23 7.15 -0.90
CA HIS A 217 0.25 8.35 -0.23
C HIS A 217 -0.03 8.20 1.26
N TYR A 218 1.03 8.01 2.04
CA TYR A 218 0.96 7.51 3.40
C TYR A 218 1.64 8.47 4.38
N MET A 219 0.94 8.93 5.42
CA MET A 219 1.40 9.91 6.39
C MET A 219 1.12 9.49 7.85
N ASN A 220 2.03 9.84 8.78
CA ASN A 220 1.81 9.84 10.24
C ASN A 220 1.28 8.52 10.85
N SER A 221 1.83 7.39 10.42
CA SER A 221 1.23 6.07 10.65
C SER A 221 2.25 5.04 11.17
N TYR A 222 1.80 4.06 11.97
CA TYR A 222 2.68 3.12 12.70
C TYR A 222 2.22 1.66 12.65
N TYR A 223 3.17 0.71 12.65
CA TYR A 223 2.88 -0.74 12.77
C TYR A 223 2.00 -1.31 11.66
N ASN A 224 2.14 -0.82 10.42
CA ASN A 224 1.32 -1.29 9.30
C ASN A 224 2.10 -2.24 8.39
N LEU A 225 1.34 -3.06 7.67
CA LEU A 225 1.85 -4.05 6.73
C LEU A 225 1.44 -3.68 5.30
N TRP A 226 2.42 -3.44 4.44
CA TRP A 226 2.27 -3.33 2.99
C TRP A 226 2.82 -4.60 2.35
N GLU A 227 1.95 -5.50 1.89
CA GLU A 227 2.34 -6.82 1.39
C GLU A 227 1.77 -7.17 0.01
N GLY A 228 2.62 -7.57 -0.92
CA GLY A 228 2.15 -8.18 -2.17
C GLY A 228 1.38 -7.24 -3.09
N ASN A 229 1.47 -5.92 -2.90
CA ASN A 229 0.76 -4.93 -3.71
C ASN A 229 1.48 -4.70 -5.04
N ASP A 230 0.71 -4.30 -6.05
CA ASP A 230 1.21 -3.94 -7.38
C ASP A 230 0.87 -2.47 -7.66
N SER A 231 1.88 -1.64 -7.91
CA SER A 231 1.75 -0.20 -8.13
C SER A 231 2.49 0.22 -9.40
N TRP A 232 1.74 0.59 -10.45
CA TRP A 232 2.33 0.84 -11.76
C TRP A 232 1.63 1.93 -12.56
N LEU A 233 2.37 2.54 -13.50
CA LEU A 233 1.88 3.62 -14.36
C LEU A 233 1.24 4.77 -13.56
N ASN A 234 1.74 4.99 -12.34
CA ASN A 234 1.43 6.16 -11.54
C ASN A 234 2.53 7.22 -11.73
N ARG A 235 2.32 8.41 -11.15
CA ARG A 235 3.46 9.33 -10.97
C ARG A 235 4.43 8.74 -9.95
N GLY A 236 3.97 8.41 -8.74
CA GLY A 236 4.74 7.65 -7.74
C GLY A 236 4.07 6.33 -7.38
N GLY A 237 4.89 5.29 -7.14
CA GLY A 237 4.42 3.96 -6.81
C GLY A 237 3.89 3.86 -5.37
N LEU A 238 4.76 3.46 -4.43
CA LEU A 238 4.46 3.47 -3.00
C LEU A 238 5.19 4.64 -2.31
N ALA A 239 4.47 5.64 -1.81
CA ALA A 239 5.04 6.73 -1.03
C ALA A 239 4.73 6.56 0.46
N LEU A 240 5.77 6.24 1.25
CA LEU A 240 5.72 6.08 2.70
C LEU A 240 6.42 7.26 3.36
N MET A 241 5.67 8.09 4.07
CA MET A 241 6.14 9.37 4.61
C MET A 241 5.81 9.50 6.10
N GLU A 242 6.76 9.97 6.90
CA GLU A 242 6.52 10.28 8.33
C GLU A 242 5.96 9.07 9.09
N VAL A 243 6.68 7.94 9.00
CA VAL A 243 6.21 6.65 9.51
C VAL A 243 7.26 5.91 10.33
N ARG A 244 6.80 5.04 11.23
CA ARG A 244 7.68 4.18 12.04
C ARG A 244 7.17 2.74 12.13
N ASN A 245 8.08 1.78 12.31
CA ASN A 245 7.76 0.36 12.51
C ASN A 245 6.90 -0.21 11.37
N GLN A 246 7.24 0.10 10.11
CA GLN A 246 6.50 -0.41 8.95
C GLN A 246 7.10 -1.72 8.43
N VAL A 247 6.26 -2.62 7.94
CA VAL A 247 6.70 -3.78 7.17
C VAL A 247 6.23 -3.62 5.73
N VAL A 248 7.18 -3.51 4.81
CA VAL A 248 6.94 -3.30 3.38
C VAL A 248 7.58 -4.45 2.64
N ARG A 249 6.78 -5.46 2.26
CA ARG A 249 7.34 -6.68 1.68
C ARG A 249 6.63 -7.22 0.45
N LYS A 250 7.37 -7.85 -0.44
CA LYS A 250 6.81 -8.55 -1.62
C LYS A 250 6.00 -7.63 -2.54
N ASN A 251 6.17 -6.33 -2.45
CA ASN A 251 5.48 -5.37 -3.31
C ASN A 251 6.20 -5.24 -4.64
N ARG A 252 5.45 -4.87 -5.68
CA ARG A 252 5.96 -4.63 -7.03
C ARG A 252 5.62 -3.20 -7.41
N ALA A 253 6.64 -2.35 -7.54
CA ALA A 253 6.49 -0.96 -7.96
C ALA A 253 7.22 -0.76 -9.29
N TRP A 254 6.47 -0.63 -10.39
CA TRP A 254 7.08 -0.65 -11.71
C TRP A 254 6.47 0.33 -12.71
N ALA A 255 7.27 0.76 -13.68
CA ALA A 255 6.86 1.71 -14.71
C ALA A 255 6.12 2.94 -14.13
N ASN A 256 6.62 3.53 -13.03
CA ASN A 256 6.10 4.81 -12.51
C ASN A 256 6.95 5.96 -13.03
N SER A 257 6.31 7.09 -13.34
CA SER A 257 6.99 8.19 -14.05
C SER A 257 8.03 8.91 -13.19
N ASP A 258 7.93 8.83 -11.86
CA ASP A 258 8.82 9.51 -10.93
C ASP A 258 9.57 8.56 -10.00
N HIS A 259 8.87 7.79 -9.15
CA HIS A 259 9.52 6.86 -8.24
C HIS A 259 8.75 5.55 -8.04
N GLY A 260 9.48 4.46 -7.79
CA GLY A 260 8.91 3.17 -7.45
C GLY A 260 8.46 3.11 -5.99
N ILE A 261 9.41 3.08 -5.05
CA ILE A 261 9.13 3.12 -3.62
C ILE A 261 9.87 4.31 -3.01
N MET A 262 9.13 5.22 -2.38
CA MET A 262 9.68 6.34 -1.63
C MET A 262 9.60 6.06 -0.12
N LEU A 263 10.74 6.26 0.53
CA LEU A 263 10.97 6.13 1.96
C LEU A 263 11.39 7.50 2.47
N ARG A 264 10.46 8.28 3.02
CA ARG A 264 10.72 9.64 3.49
C ARG A 264 10.42 9.78 4.97
N THR A 265 11.41 10.16 5.78
CA THR A 265 11.20 10.31 7.24
C THR A 265 10.61 9.01 7.80
N ILE A 266 11.30 7.90 7.55
CA ILE A 266 10.90 6.55 7.97
C ILE A 266 11.91 5.97 8.95
N GLN A 267 11.41 5.34 10.02
CA GLN A 267 12.23 4.77 11.09
C GLN A 267 11.80 3.35 11.47
N ASP A 268 12.77 2.53 11.88
CA ASP A 268 12.56 1.16 12.40
C ASP A 268 11.72 0.27 11.46
N ALA A 269 11.79 0.49 10.15
CA ALA A 269 11.03 -0.27 9.17
C ALA A 269 11.81 -1.45 8.59
N VAL A 270 11.08 -2.46 8.13
CA VAL A 270 11.60 -3.59 7.35
C VAL A 270 11.04 -3.48 5.93
N VAL A 271 11.94 -3.32 4.96
CA VAL A 271 11.62 -3.22 3.53
C VAL A 271 12.30 -4.39 2.83
N GLU A 272 11.55 -5.44 2.53
CA GLU A 272 12.13 -6.71 2.07
C GLU A 272 11.41 -7.38 0.90
N ASP A 273 12.14 -8.14 0.10
CA ASP A 273 11.57 -8.94 -1.01
C ASP A 273 10.75 -8.11 -2.02
N ASN A 274 10.97 -6.79 -2.12
CA ASN A 274 10.23 -5.95 -3.06
C ASN A 274 10.92 -5.93 -4.43
N VAL A 275 10.12 -5.79 -5.48
CA VAL A 275 10.61 -5.52 -6.84
C VAL A 275 10.33 -4.08 -7.23
N VAL A 276 11.38 -3.37 -7.59
CA VAL A 276 11.33 -1.96 -7.96
C VAL A 276 11.94 -1.79 -9.36
N ALA A 277 11.09 -1.67 -10.37
CA ALA A 277 11.50 -1.87 -11.76
C ALA A 277 11.10 -0.75 -12.73
N GLY A 278 12.04 -0.24 -13.54
CA GLY A 278 11.71 0.63 -14.67
C GLY A 278 11.05 1.97 -14.30
N ASN A 279 11.35 2.50 -13.12
CA ASN A 279 10.91 3.81 -12.67
C ASN A 279 11.99 4.88 -12.95
N ALA A 280 11.64 6.16 -12.93
CA ALA A 280 12.65 7.22 -13.02
C ALA A 280 13.62 7.19 -11.81
N ARG A 281 13.10 6.90 -10.62
CA ARG A 281 13.87 6.57 -9.41
C ARG A 281 13.32 5.27 -8.84
N GLY A 282 14.15 4.25 -8.61
CA GLY A 282 13.69 3.00 -8.04
C GLY A 282 13.28 3.20 -6.58
N PHE A 283 14.25 3.10 -5.67
CA PHE A 283 14.08 3.57 -4.31
C PHE A 283 14.43 5.05 -4.23
N PHE A 284 13.54 5.86 -3.65
CA PHE A 284 13.85 7.23 -3.29
C PHE A 284 13.84 7.36 -1.77
N ILE A 285 15.03 7.48 -1.18
CA ILE A 285 15.27 7.40 0.27
C ILE A 285 15.73 8.77 0.76
N TYR A 286 15.00 9.32 1.72
CA TYR A 286 15.21 10.66 2.25
C TYR A 286 14.92 10.65 3.75
N ASP A 287 15.87 11.12 4.57
CA ASP A 287 15.69 11.20 6.04
C ASP A 287 15.21 9.86 6.66
N ALA A 288 15.78 8.74 6.21
CA ALA A 288 15.42 7.41 6.69
C ALA A 288 16.49 6.86 7.64
N GLU A 289 16.14 6.41 8.84
CA GLU A 289 17.10 5.89 9.83
C GLU A 289 16.66 4.57 10.49
N TYR A 290 17.61 3.71 10.86
CA TYR A 290 17.36 2.45 11.57
C TYR A 290 16.45 1.46 10.82
N ASN A 291 16.39 1.58 9.48
CA ASN A 291 15.60 0.67 8.66
C ASN A 291 16.45 -0.51 8.17
N THR A 292 15.80 -1.63 7.92
CA THR A 292 16.39 -2.80 7.25
C THR A 292 15.84 -2.89 5.83
N LEU A 293 16.69 -2.74 4.82
CA LEU A 293 16.37 -2.94 3.42
C LEU A 293 17.08 -4.21 2.93
N ARG A 294 16.34 -5.30 2.72
CA ARG A 294 16.96 -6.58 2.36
C ARG A 294 16.27 -7.36 1.26
N ASN A 295 17.03 -8.13 0.49
CA ASN A 295 16.50 -9.02 -0.55
C ASN A 295 15.57 -8.32 -1.55
N ASN A 296 15.74 -7.02 -1.78
CA ASN A 296 14.96 -6.30 -2.79
C ASN A 296 15.65 -6.43 -4.17
N LEU A 297 14.84 -6.49 -5.22
CA LEU A 297 15.29 -6.41 -6.60
C LEU A 297 15.06 -4.98 -7.13
N VAL A 298 16.14 -4.26 -7.42
CA VAL A 298 16.12 -2.90 -7.97
C VAL A 298 16.67 -2.94 -9.39
N VAL A 299 15.78 -2.86 -10.39
CA VAL A 299 16.14 -3.23 -11.77
C VAL A 299 15.66 -2.25 -12.83
N ASP A 300 16.50 -1.95 -13.82
CA ASP A 300 16.14 -1.18 -15.03
C ASP A 300 15.56 0.23 -14.76
N ASN A 301 15.82 0.80 -13.59
CA ASN A 301 15.41 2.17 -13.27
C ASN A 301 16.40 3.18 -13.88
N LEU A 302 15.96 4.43 -14.10
CA LEU A 302 16.89 5.49 -14.53
C LEU A 302 17.92 5.79 -13.42
N VAL A 303 17.46 5.90 -12.17
CA VAL A 303 18.30 5.84 -10.97
C VAL A 303 17.80 4.68 -10.11
N GLY A 304 18.64 3.70 -9.80
CA GLY A 304 18.27 2.53 -8.98
C GLY A 304 17.88 2.94 -7.57
N VAL A 305 18.80 3.55 -6.84
CA VAL A 305 18.54 4.13 -5.52
C VAL A 305 18.99 5.58 -5.49
N HIS A 306 18.10 6.49 -5.12
CA HIS A 306 18.43 7.89 -4.84
C HIS A 306 18.40 8.11 -3.34
N LEU A 307 19.58 8.25 -2.74
CA LEU A 307 19.80 8.37 -1.29
C LEU A 307 20.20 9.81 -0.92
N TRP A 308 19.39 10.46 -0.09
CA TRP A 308 19.58 11.86 0.28
C TRP A 308 19.24 12.13 1.77
N ALA A 309 19.53 13.35 2.22
CA ALA A 309 19.18 13.97 3.49
C ALA A 309 19.52 13.16 4.74
N GLY A 310 20.76 12.64 4.82
CA GLY A 310 21.25 12.03 6.06
C GLY A 310 20.59 10.70 6.41
N SER A 311 20.11 9.96 5.40
CA SER A 311 19.52 8.61 5.54
C SER A 311 20.56 7.57 5.97
N LYS A 312 21.01 7.66 7.22
CA LYS A 312 22.11 6.90 7.84
C LYS A 312 21.58 5.80 8.77
N ASN A 313 22.48 4.98 9.31
CA ASN A 313 22.14 3.90 10.26
C ASN A 313 21.12 2.89 9.72
N ASN A 314 21.07 2.69 8.40
CA ASN A 314 20.22 1.69 7.78
C ASN A 314 21.04 0.44 7.47
N ARG A 315 20.44 -0.74 7.66
CA ARG A 315 21.03 -2.01 7.26
C ARG A 315 20.53 -2.37 5.86
N VAL A 316 21.41 -2.30 4.87
CA VAL A 316 21.06 -2.56 3.46
C VAL A 316 21.86 -3.75 2.92
N GLU A 317 21.23 -4.92 2.82
CA GLU A 317 21.92 -6.19 2.57
C GLU A 317 21.13 -7.17 1.69
N GLY A 318 21.83 -8.02 0.96
CA GLY A 318 21.23 -9.08 0.15
C GLY A 318 20.41 -8.58 -1.04
N ASN A 319 20.47 -7.29 -1.36
CA ASN A 319 19.72 -6.71 -2.46
C ASN A 319 20.42 -6.97 -3.80
N ASP A 320 19.64 -7.04 -4.87
CA ASP A 320 20.15 -7.14 -6.24
C ASP A 320 19.87 -5.83 -6.99
N ILE A 321 20.92 -5.08 -7.30
CA ILE A 321 20.86 -3.77 -7.97
C ILE A 321 21.39 -3.94 -9.40
N ILE A 322 20.47 -4.10 -10.36
CA ILE A 322 20.78 -4.63 -11.70
C ILE A 322 20.30 -3.71 -12.80
N ALA A 323 21.16 -3.44 -13.80
CA ALA A 323 20.81 -2.76 -15.05
C ALA A 323 20.15 -1.38 -14.89
N ASN A 324 20.29 -0.72 -13.73
CA ASN A 324 19.86 0.67 -13.59
C ASN A 324 20.85 1.57 -14.34
N ARG A 325 20.37 2.65 -14.95
CA ARG A 325 21.24 3.56 -15.73
C ARG A 325 22.27 4.27 -14.84
N GLU A 326 21.88 4.56 -13.61
CA GLU A 326 22.72 4.93 -12.48
C GLU A 326 22.31 4.04 -11.30
N GLN A 327 23.23 3.25 -10.73
CA GLN A 327 22.88 2.30 -9.67
C GLN A 327 22.46 3.01 -8.39
N VAL A 328 23.27 3.98 -7.94
CA VAL A 328 23.02 4.76 -6.72
C VAL A 328 23.41 6.21 -6.95
N ARG A 329 22.44 7.12 -6.79
CA ARG A 329 22.71 8.55 -6.63
C ARG A 329 22.78 8.87 -5.14
N TYR A 330 23.98 9.19 -4.65
CA TYR A 330 24.20 9.50 -3.24
C TYR A 330 24.61 10.95 -3.05
N VAL A 331 23.93 11.63 -2.12
CA VAL A 331 24.26 13.00 -1.70
C VAL A 331 24.43 13.02 -0.19
N GLY A 332 25.68 13.01 0.26
CA GLY A 332 26.03 13.07 1.69
C GLY A 332 27.46 13.52 1.95
N ALA A 333 27.79 13.70 3.23
CA ALA A 333 29.07 14.24 3.67
C ALA A 333 30.09 13.17 4.09
N ARG A 334 29.65 11.91 4.24
CA ARG A 334 30.47 10.77 4.68
C ARG A 334 30.08 9.52 3.90
N ASP A 335 30.93 8.51 3.92
CA ASP A 335 30.57 7.23 3.31
C ASP A 335 29.44 6.56 4.10
N GLU A 336 28.52 5.93 3.39
CA GLU A 336 27.49 5.06 3.96
C GLU A 336 27.84 3.62 3.66
N VAL A 337 27.98 2.82 4.71
CA VAL A 337 28.34 1.41 4.58
C VAL A 337 27.09 0.57 4.42
N TRP A 338 26.96 -0.09 3.27
CA TRP A 338 25.94 -1.10 2.99
C TRP A 338 26.60 -2.48 2.89
N GLY A 339 25.84 -3.57 2.99
CA GLY A 339 26.38 -4.91 2.71
C GLY A 339 27.44 -5.41 3.71
N SER A 340 27.55 -4.82 4.90
CA SER A 340 28.60 -5.16 5.88
C SER A 340 28.60 -6.62 6.33
N GLU A 341 27.45 -7.29 6.33
CA GLU A 341 27.35 -8.71 6.72
C GLU A 341 27.22 -9.64 5.51
N GLN A 342 26.22 -9.43 4.65
CA GLN A 342 25.90 -10.34 3.53
C GLN A 342 26.25 -9.79 2.14
N GLY A 343 26.63 -8.52 2.04
CA GLY A 343 26.82 -7.87 0.75
C GLY A 343 25.55 -7.59 -0.03
N ASN A 344 25.66 -6.78 -1.08
CA ASN A 344 24.66 -6.66 -2.13
C ASN A 344 25.26 -7.07 -3.47
N HIS A 345 24.42 -7.42 -4.44
CA HIS A 345 24.87 -7.65 -5.80
C HIS A 345 24.69 -6.39 -6.66
N TRP A 346 25.72 -6.07 -7.44
CA TRP A 346 25.77 -4.88 -8.29
C TRP A 346 26.15 -5.30 -9.72
N SER A 347 25.26 -5.07 -10.69
CA SER A 347 25.53 -5.54 -12.07
C SER A 347 26.68 -4.81 -12.79
N ASN A 348 27.19 -3.72 -12.22
CA ASN A 348 28.34 -2.95 -12.70
C ASN A 348 29.60 -3.17 -11.84
N TYR A 349 29.57 -4.12 -10.90
CA TYR A 349 30.77 -4.51 -10.16
C TYR A 349 31.73 -5.25 -11.09
N LEU A 350 32.96 -4.75 -11.17
CA LEU A 350 34.04 -5.27 -12.02
C LEU A 350 35.23 -5.78 -11.19
N GLY A 351 35.01 -6.00 -9.88
CA GLY A 351 36.05 -6.60 -9.04
C GLY A 351 36.20 -8.10 -9.32
N TRP A 352 37.02 -8.73 -8.51
CA TRP A 352 37.36 -10.15 -8.63
C TRP A 352 37.23 -10.82 -7.27
N ASP A 353 37.11 -12.14 -7.33
CA ASP A 353 36.97 -13.06 -6.21
C ASP A 353 38.08 -14.10 -6.40
N ARG A 354 39.20 -13.94 -5.68
CA ARG A 354 40.40 -14.78 -5.87
C ARG A 354 40.32 -16.07 -5.08
N ASP A 355 39.67 -16.06 -3.93
CA ASP A 355 39.55 -17.24 -3.06
C ASP A 355 38.31 -18.09 -3.38
N GLY A 356 37.41 -17.57 -4.23
CA GLY A 356 36.27 -18.28 -4.79
C GLY A 356 35.09 -18.39 -3.83
N ASP A 357 35.00 -17.52 -2.82
CA ASP A 357 33.95 -17.57 -1.79
C ASP A 357 32.61 -16.95 -2.24
N GLY A 358 32.58 -16.34 -3.44
CA GLY A 358 31.40 -15.69 -4.02
C GLY A 358 31.24 -14.22 -3.62
N ILE A 359 32.19 -13.67 -2.86
CA ILE A 359 32.28 -12.27 -2.44
C ILE A 359 33.46 -11.64 -3.19
N GLY A 360 33.31 -10.40 -3.61
CA GLY A 360 34.40 -9.67 -4.25
C GLY A 360 35.45 -9.21 -3.24
N ASP A 361 36.73 -9.50 -3.51
CA ASP A 361 37.89 -9.12 -2.69
C ASP A 361 38.08 -7.60 -2.55
N ILE A 362 37.36 -6.83 -3.36
CA ILE A 362 37.45 -5.39 -3.45
C ILE A 362 36.09 -4.77 -3.12
N PRO A 363 36.03 -3.78 -2.21
CA PRO A 363 34.79 -3.06 -1.95
C PRO A 363 34.20 -2.41 -3.21
N TYR A 364 32.88 -2.47 -3.32
CA TYR A 364 32.14 -1.66 -4.29
C TYR A 364 31.96 -0.25 -3.73
N GLU A 365 32.10 0.77 -4.58
CA GLU A 365 31.89 2.17 -4.25
C GLU A 365 31.00 2.80 -5.32
N ALA A 366 29.86 3.36 -4.93
CA ALA A 366 29.00 4.11 -5.83
C ALA A 366 29.57 5.50 -6.16
N ASN A 367 29.36 6.01 -7.37
CA ASN A 367 29.75 7.38 -7.77
C ASN A 367 31.26 7.63 -7.71
N ASP A 368 32.04 6.62 -8.07
CA ASP A 368 33.48 6.78 -8.21
C ASP A 368 33.84 7.81 -9.30
N MET A 369 35.12 8.18 -9.39
CA MET A 369 35.57 9.19 -10.37
C MET A 369 35.21 8.81 -11.81
N VAL A 370 35.16 7.51 -12.11
CA VAL A 370 34.85 6.98 -13.43
C VAL A 370 33.36 7.06 -13.71
N ASP A 371 32.51 6.79 -12.72
CA ASP A 371 31.07 6.96 -12.83
C ASP A 371 30.73 8.42 -13.14
N ARG A 372 31.38 9.38 -12.48
CA ARG A 372 31.24 10.81 -12.77
C ARG A 372 31.75 11.20 -14.16
N LEU A 373 32.84 10.59 -14.62
CA LEU A 373 33.33 10.77 -16.00
C LEU A 373 32.31 10.22 -17.01
N SER A 374 31.69 9.08 -16.72
CA SER A 374 30.64 8.47 -17.55
C SER A 374 29.39 9.32 -17.67
N TRP A 375 29.08 10.12 -16.66
CA TRP A 375 27.97 11.07 -16.72
C TRP A 375 28.28 12.27 -17.60
N ARG A 376 29.47 12.85 -17.49
CA ARG A 376 29.91 13.97 -18.33
C ARG A 376 30.13 13.56 -19.79
N HIS A 377 30.63 12.34 -20.00
CA HIS A 377 30.96 11.82 -21.32
C HIS A 377 30.39 10.40 -21.47
N PRO A 378 29.13 10.26 -21.92
CA PRO A 378 28.46 8.95 -22.05
C PRO A 378 29.23 7.92 -22.89
N MET A 379 30.04 8.37 -23.85
CA MET A 379 30.91 7.52 -24.69
C MET A 379 31.97 6.76 -23.89
N THR A 380 32.36 7.25 -22.71
CA THR A 380 33.34 6.54 -21.85
C THR A 380 32.79 5.23 -21.29
N LYS A 381 31.47 4.98 -21.38
CA LYS A 381 30.88 3.67 -21.06
C LYS A 381 31.46 2.53 -21.89
N LEU A 382 31.88 2.80 -23.13
CA LEU A 382 32.55 1.83 -24.00
C LEU A 382 33.96 1.45 -23.52
N LEU A 383 34.55 2.27 -22.65
CA LEU A 383 35.92 2.13 -22.16
C LEU A 383 35.97 1.65 -20.70
N LEU A 384 34.83 1.34 -20.07
CA LEU A 384 34.78 0.97 -18.65
C LEU A 384 35.63 -0.25 -18.30
N ALA A 385 35.76 -1.19 -19.24
CA ALA A 385 36.61 -2.38 -19.10
C ALA A 385 38.08 -2.14 -19.52
N SER A 386 38.43 -0.93 -20.01
CA SER A 386 39.78 -0.64 -20.50
C SER A 386 40.79 -0.53 -19.36
N PRO A 387 42.06 -0.91 -19.60
CA PRO A 387 43.12 -0.75 -18.60
C PRO A 387 43.28 0.69 -18.09
N ALA A 388 43.07 1.70 -18.95
CA ALA A 388 43.17 3.11 -18.57
C ALA A 388 42.13 3.52 -17.51
N VAL A 389 40.90 3.04 -17.65
CA VAL A 389 39.83 3.29 -16.68
C VAL A 389 40.08 2.54 -15.36
N GLN A 390 40.57 1.30 -15.43
CA GLN A 390 40.97 0.56 -14.23
C GLN A 390 42.10 1.26 -13.47
N THR A 391 43.12 1.76 -14.18
CA THR A 391 44.21 2.55 -13.58
C THR A 391 43.68 3.84 -12.95
N LEU A 392 42.74 4.53 -13.59
CA LEU A 392 42.12 5.74 -13.02
C LEU A 392 41.35 5.44 -11.73
N ARG A 393 40.65 4.30 -11.65
CA ARG A 393 40.01 3.84 -10.40
C ARG A 393 41.04 3.55 -9.30
N LEU A 394 42.17 2.90 -9.65
CA LEU A 394 43.26 2.65 -8.69
C LEU A 394 43.86 3.95 -8.15
N ILE A 395 44.10 4.95 -9.01
CA ILE A 395 44.59 6.27 -8.61
C ILE A 395 43.56 6.97 -7.70
N GLY A 396 42.28 7.00 -8.09
CA GLY A 396 41.23 7.62 -7.29
C GLY A 396 41.10 7.01 -5.89
N ARG A 397 41.42 5.72 -5.73
CA ARG A 397 41.48 5.04 -4.42
C ARG A 397 42.72 5.39 -3.60
N GLN A 398 43.88 5.50 -4.26
CA GLN A 398 45.16 5.79 -3.58
C GLN A 398 45.27 7.26 -3.13
N PHE A 399 44.51 8.18 -3.76
CA PHE A 399 44.53 9.63 -3.46
C PHE A 399 43.19 10.12 -2.89
N PRO A 400 43.01 10.13 -1.55
CA PRO A 400 41.75 10.47 -0.88
C PRO A 400 41.20 11.86 -1.22
N LEU A 401 42.04 12.80 -1.64
CA LEU A 401 41.65 14.18 -2.01
C LEU A 401 40.70 14.24 -3.23
N LEU A 402 40.60 13.17 -4.03
CA LEU A 402 39.75 13.10 -5.22
C LEU A 402 38.48 12.27 -5.01
N ARG A 403 38.34 11.60 -3.86
CA ARG A 403 37.19 10.76 -3.53
C ARG A 403 36.04 11.63 -3.01
N ALA A 404 34.85 11.43 -3.56
CA ALA A 404 33.63 11.98 -2.94
C ALA A 404 33.01 10.93 -2.02
N PRO A 405 32.25 11.35 -1.00
CA PRO A 405 31.43 10.45 -0.20
C PRO A 405 30.59 9.51 -1.08
N SER A 406 30.55 8.25 -0.69
CA SER A 406 29.99 7.15 -1.49
C SER A 406 29.13 6.21 -0.66
N VAL A 407 28.31 5.40 -1.33
CA VAL A 407 27.81 4.16 -0.75
C VAL A 407 28.85 3.08 -0.98
N VAL A 408 29.36 2.52 0.12
CA VAL A 408 30.44 1.52 0.11
C VAL A 408 29.87 0.18 0.53
N ASP A 409 30.09 -0.84 -0.29
CA ASP A 409 29.76 -2.22 0.04
C ASP A 409 31.05 -3.02 0.17
N PRO A 410 31.46 -3.43 1.39
CA PRO A 410 32.71 -4.13 1.60
C PRO A 410 32.67 -5.59 1.15
N ASN A 411 31.47 -6.18 0.97
CA ASN A 411 31.31 -7.59 0.60
C ASN A 411 30.44 -7.74 -0.66
N PRO A 412 30.77 -7.08 -1.80
CA PRO A 412 29.91 -7.13 -2.97
C PRO A 412 29.77 -8.57 -3.49
N ARG A 413 28.54 -9.05 -3.66
CA ARG A 413 28.28 -10.43 -4.10
C ARG A 413 28.57 -10.59 -5.58
N MET A 414 29.30 -11.64 -5.95
CA MET A 414 29.64 -11.95 -7.34
C MET A 414 28.44 -12.40 -8.18
N ARG A 415 27.38 -12.89 -7.53
CA ARG A 415 26.16 -13.38 -8.19
C ARG A 415 24.90 -12.78 -7.57
N GLN A 416 23.92 -12.51 -8.42
CA GLN A 416 22.58 -12.14 -7.99
C GLN A 416 21.83 -13.32 -7.39
N THR A 417 20.84 -13.02 -6.55
CA THR A 417 19.90 -14.00 -5.97
C THR A 417 18.59 -14.14 -6.75
N HIS A 418 18.09 -13.07 -7.36
CA HIS A 418 16.84 -13.06 -8.11
C HIS A 418 17.06 -13.58 -9.54
N ASN A 419 16.82 -14.86 -9.81
CA ASN A 419 17.05 -15.45 -11.13
C ASN A 419 16.10 -14.94 -12.23
N ASP A 420 14.94 -14.46 -11.85
CA ASP A 420 13.87 -13.97 -12.72
C ASP A 420 13.97 -12.46 -13.04
N TRP A 421 15.07 -11.81 -12.65
CA TRP A 421 15.25 -10.35 -12.80
C TRP A 421 15.03 -9.85 -14.24
N ARG A 422 15.36 -10.67 -15.25
CA ARG A 422 15.21 -10.32 -16.67
C ARG A 422 13.75 -10.09 -17.08
N ASN A 423 12.78 -10.68 -16.36
CA ASN A 423 11.35 -10.48 -16.60
C ASN A 423 10.89 -9.04 -16.33
N TRP A 424 11.73 -8.25 -15.67
CA TRP A 424 11.47 -6.87 -15.30
C TRP A 424 12.09 -5.84 -16.24
N LEU A 425 12.91 -6.29 -17.20
CA LEU A 425 13.48 -5.41 -18.22
C LEU A 425 12.39 -4.87 -19.16
N GLY A 426 12.54 -3.61 -19.56
CA GLY A 426 11.64 -2.93 -20.50
C GLY A 426 10.32 -2.44 -19.89
N LYS A 427 10.09 -2.66 -18.59
CA LYS A 427 8.90 -2.19 -17.88
C LYS A 427 8.99 -0.70 -17.52
N SER A 428 9.00 0.18 -18.52
CA SER A 428 9.12 1.63 -18.33
C SER A 428 7.82 2.40 -18.48
N TYR A 429 7.74 3.58 -17.87
CA TYR A 429 6.65 4.52 -18.10
C TYR A 429 6.65 5.00 -19.57
N PRO A 430 5.50 5.10 -20.24
CA PRO A 430 5.44 5.61 -21.62
C PRO A 430 6.06 7.02 -21.76
N GLY A 431 6.99 7.17 -22.69
CA GLY A 431 7.66 8.46 -22.97
C GLY A 431 8.81 8.83 -22.02
N SER A 432 9.23 7.93 -21.12
CA SER A 432 10.29 8.19 -20.13
C SER A 432 11.70 7.74 -20.56
N ARG A 433 11.94 7.45 -21.85
CA ARG A 433 13.22 6.91 -22.35
C ARG A 433 13.77 7.72 -23.51
#